data_AF-A0A2S0MNH7-F1
#
_entry.id   AF-A0A2S0MNH7-F1
#
_cell.length_a   1.000
_cell.length_b   1.000
_cell.length_c   1.000
_cell.angle_alpha   90.00
_cell.angle_beta   90.00
_cell.angle_gamma   90.00
#
_symmetry.space_group_name_H-M   'P 1'
#
loop_
_entity.id
_entity.type
_entity.pdbx_description
1 polymer ?
#
loop_
_entity_poly.entity_id
_entity_poly.type
_entity_poly.pdbx_seq_one_letter_code
_entity_poly.pdbx_strand_id
1 'polypeptide(L)'
;MATLSQFPHVMDRCVRSVISAAEALRRVRDGSGDLSMRDLHAVQQGLRSSKYQTFQVLTEAAKAPGPAEAYMASVNGPLSIAAFQAQAVVLESASAAWNARLDAMIATLTGPEVLGLVIHDHEGIQTKGLAYATAIPAAKAAPLRSCAELAALITEFEAVGA
;
A
#
# COMPACT_ATOMS: atom_id res chain seq x y z
N MET A 1 13.59 34.86 -10.74
CA MET A 1 13.34 34.22 -9.43
C MET A 1 13.23 32.72 -9.67
N ALA A 2 14.24 31.94 -9.31
CA ALA A 2 14.13 30.49 -9.35
C ALA A 2 13.19 30.07 -8.21
N THR A 3 11.97 29.63 -8.53
CA THR A 3 11.12 28.95 -7.57
C THR A 3 11.94 27.79 -7.00
N LEU A 4 12.25 27.81 -5.70
CA LEU A 4 12.96 26.73 -5.03
C LEU A 4 12.06 25.49 -5.08
N SER A 5 12.20 24.70 -6.15
CA SER A 5 11.44 23.49 -6.34
C SER A 5 11.74 22.52 -5.20
N GLN A 6 10.70 21.99 -4.55
CA GLN A 6 10.86 20.97 -3.51
C GLN A 6 11.00 19.56 -4.12
N PHE A 7 11.16 19.46 -5.44
CA PHE A 7 11.16 18.21 -6.19
C PHE A 7 12.06 17.12 -5.60
N PRO A 8 13.34 17.38 -5.26
CA PRO A 8 14.20 16.37 -4.64
C PRO A 8 13.62 15.79 -3.36
N HIS A 9 13.02 16.64 -2.51
CA HIS A 9 12.48 16.23 -1.22
C HIS A 9 11.16 15.47 -1.33
N VAL A 10 10.28 15.84 -2.27
CA VAL A 10 9.04 15.07 -2.52
C VAL A 10 9.34 13.75 -3.22
N MET A 11 10.38 13.70 -4.08
CA MET A 11 10.80 12.47 -4.74
C MET A 11 11.36 11.44 -3.74
N ASP A 12 12.23 11.85 -2.81
CA ASP A 12 12.74 10.95 -1.75
C ASP A 12 11.59 10.37 -0.89
N ARG A 13 10.60 11.20 -0.53
CA ARG A 13 9.41 10.75 0.20
C ARG A 13 8.58 9.76 -0.62
N CYS A 14 8.44 9.99 -1.93
CA CYS A 14 7.75 9.08 -2.83
C CYS A 14 8.44 7.71 -2.87
N VAL A 15 9.76 7.68 -3.08
CA VAL A 15 10.54 6.43 -3.11
C VAL A 15 10.38 5.65 -1.81
N ARG A 16 10.51 6.29 -0.65
CA ARG A 16 10.32 5.64 0.66
C ARG A 16 8.91 5.05 0.82
N SER A 17 7.87 5.78 0.39
CA SER A 17 6.49 5.29 0.46
C SER A 17 6.23 4.10 -0.45
N VAL A 18 6.81 4.11 -1.66
CA VAL A 18 6.73 3.00 -2.63
C VAL A 18 7.38 1.74 -2.06
N ILE A 19 8.60 1.85 -1.52
CA ILE A 19 9.32 0.74 -0.89
C ILE A 19 8.52 0.18 0.29
N SER A 20 8.02 1.05 1.17
CA SER A 20 7.25 0.62 2.35
C SER A 20 5.96 -0.12 1.96
N ALA A 21 5.29 0.31 0.89
CA ALA A 21 4.11 -0.38 0.36
C ALA A 21 4.48 -1.77 -0.19
N ALA A 22 5.55 -1.88 -0.97
CA ALA A 22 6.05 -3.14 -1.51
C ALA A 22 6.40 -4.13 -0.38
N GLU A 23 7.13 -3.68 0.64
CA GLU A 23 7.46 -4.50 1.81
C GLU A 23 6.22 -4.99 2.56
N ALA A 24 5.19 -4.14 2.72
CA ALA A 24 3.94 -4.54 3.35
C ALA A 24 3.22 -5.62 2.54
N LEU A 25 3.20 -5.49 1.21
CA LEU A 25 2.63 -6.50 0.31
C LEU A 25 3.39 -7.82 0.38
N ARG A 26 4.74 -7.78 0.40
CA ARG A 26 5.58 -8.97 0.57
C ARG A 26 5.30 -9.66 1.91
N ARG A 27 5.14 -8.92 3.01
CA ARG A 27 4.74 -9.50 4.31
C ARG A 27 3.41 -10.25 4.23
N VAL A 28 2.43 -9.72 3.50
CA VAL A 28 1.16 -10.42 3.29
C VAL A 28 1.38 -11.71 2.48
N ARG A 29 2.10 -11.64 1.36
CA ARG A 29 2.39 -12.78 0.46
C ARG A 29 3.15 -13.91 1.17
N ASP A 30 4.23 -13.54 1.86
CA ASP A 30 5.22 -14.48 2.40
C ASP A 30 4.86 -14.95 3.83
N GLY A 31 3.86 -14.32 4.45
CA GLY A 31 3.36 -14.71 5.77
C GLY A 31 2.66 -16.07 5.78
N SER A 32 2.72 -16.75 6.93
CA SER A 32 2.05 -18.03 7.18
C SER A 32 0.97 -17.93 8.27
N GLY A 33 -0.02 -18.83 8.26
CA GLY A 33 -1.05 -18.87 9.30
C GLY A 33 -2.07 -17.73 9.16
N ASP A 34 -2.62 -17.26 10.28
CA ASP A 34 -3.60 -16.18 10.28
C ASP A 34 -2.97 -14.87 9.78
N LEU A 35 -3.76 -14.08 9.06
CA LEU A 35 -3.31 -12.80 8.51
C LEU A 35 -3.66 -11.68 9.49
N SER A 36 -2.65 -10.95 9.97
CA SER A 36 -2.90 -9.84 10.89
C SER A 36 -3.66 -8.70 10.19
N MET A 37 -4.69 -8.16 10.85
CA MET A 37 -5.35 -6.92 10.41
C MET A 37 -4.37 -5.75 10.38
N ARG A 38 -3.33 -5.78 11.23
CA ARG A 38 -2.26 -4.77 11.21
C ARG A 38 -1.49 -4.79 9.91
N ASP A 39 -1.20 -5.96 9.34
CA ASP A 39 -0.47 -6.06 8.07
C ASP A 39 -1.33 -5.54 6.91
N LEU A 40 -2.63 -5.88 6.89
CA LEU A 40 -3.57 -5.31 5.92
C LEU A 40 -3.67 -3.78 6.04
N HIS A 41 -3.72 -3.25 7.27
CA HIS A 41 -3.71 -1.81 7.49
C HIS A 41 -2.41 -1.16 7.00
N ALA A 42 -1.26 -1.79 7.25
CA ALA A 42 0.03 -1.32 6.77
C ALA A 42 0.08 -1.28 5.24
N VAL A 43 -0.48 -2.29 4.55
CA VAL A 43 -0.59 -2.26 3.09
C VAL A 43 -1.46 -1.09 2.63
N GLN A 44 -2.67 -0.94 3.18
CA GLN A 44 -3.59 0.14 2.78
C GLN A 44 -2.99 1.53 3.04
N GLN A 45 -2.31 1.71 4.18
CA GLN A 45 -1.59 2.93 4.48
C GLN A 45 -0.43 3.17 3.50
N GLY A 46 0.33 2.12 3.17
CA GLY A 46 1.42 2.17 2.21
C GLY A 46 0.95 2.59 0.82
N LEU A 47 -0.08 1.92 0.27
CA LEU A 47 -0.66 2.25 -1.03
C LEU A 47 -1.18 3.68 -1.09
N ARG A 48 -1.95 4.09 -0.07
CA ARG A 48 -2.45 5.47 0.04
C ARG A 48 -1.31 6.49 0.08
N SER A 49 -0.28 6.22 0.89
CA SER A 49 0.89 7.11 1.01
C SER A 49 1.64 7.20 -0.32
N SER A 50 1.92 6.06 -0.96
CA SER A 50 2.59 5.98 -2.27
C SER A 50 1.85 6.81 -3.34
N LYS A 51 0.53 6.61 -3.46
CA LYS A 51 -0.31 7.37 -4.39
C LYS A 51 -0.26 8.87 -4.11
N TYR A 52 -0.40 9.25 -2.85
CA TYR A 52 -0.35 10.66 -2.45
C TYR A 52 1.00 11.30 -2.78
N GLN A 53 2.12 10.64 -2.45
CA GLN A 53 3.45 11.18 -2.75
C GLN A 53 3.72 11.24 -4.26
N THR A 54 3.24 10.25 -5.02
CA THR A 54 3.32 10.26 -6.49
C THR A 54 2.65 11.50 -7.08
N PHE A 55 1.47 11.85 -6.57
CA PHE A 55 0.78 13.07 -6.98
C PHE A 55 1.54 14.35 -6.60
N GLN A 56 2.17 14.38 -5.42
CA GLN A 56 3.02 15.51 -5.01
C GLN A 56 4.25 15.67 -5.92
N VAL A 57 4.88 14.56 -6.31
CA VAL A 57 5.99 14.57 -7.27
C VAL A 57 5.56 15.16 -8.61
N LEU A 58 4.43 14.71 -9.17
CA LEU A 58 3.89 15.26 -10.42
C LEU A 58 3.57 16.76 -10.30
N THR A 59 3.00 17.17 -9.16
CA THR A 59 2.66 18.57 -8.90
C THR A 59 3.90 19.46 -8.82
N GLU A 60 4.94 19.02 -8.12
CA GLU A 60 6.22 19.78 -8.06
C GLU A 60 6.96 19.76 -9.40
N ALA A 61 6.94 18.64 -10.12
CA ALA A 61 7.57 18.52 -11.44
C ALA A 61 7.00 19.54 -12.43
N ALA A 62 5.68 19.74 -12.41
CA ALA A 62 5.00 20.69 -13.29
C ALA A 62 5.47 22.15 -13.12
N LYS A 63 6.03 22.51 -11.96
CA LYS A 63 6.57 23.86 -11.70
C LYS A 63 7.89 24.11 -12.43
N ALA A 64 8.69 23.07 -12.66
CA ALA A 64 9.99 23.14 -13.31
C ALA A 64 10.34 21.81 -14.01
N PRO A 65 9.74 21.50 -15.18
CA PRO A 65 9.86 20.19 -15.81
C PRO A 65 11.30 19.77 -16.14
N GLY A 66 12.07 20.64 -16.81
CA GLY A 66 13.45 20.34 -17.19
C GLY A 66 14.36 20.01 -15.99
N PRO A 67 14.40 20.84 -14.94
CA PRO A 67 15.12 20.50 -13.71
C PRO A 67 14.63 19.23 -13.00
N ALA A 68 13.32 18.96 -13.01
CA ALA A 68 12.76 17.74 -12.43
C ALA A 68 13.21 16.48 -13.19
N GLU A 69 13.17 16.50 -14.52
CA GLU A 69 13.64 15.39 -15.36
C GLU A 69 15.15 15.18 -15.23
N ALA A 70 15.93 16.26 -15.17
CA ALA A 70 17.36 16.17 -14.89
C ALA A 70 17.64 15.54 -13.52
N TYR A 71 16.86 15.89 -12.49
CA TYR A 71 16.98 15.25 -11.18
C TYR A 71 16.60 13.76 -11.22
N MET A 72 15.48 13.39 -11.86
CA MET A 72 15.07 11.98 -11.99
C MET A 72 16.14 11.15 -12.69
N ALA A 73 16.73 11.66 -13.77
CA ALA A 73 17.83 11.01 -14.45
C ALA A 73 19.07 10.84 -13.53
N SER A 74 19.37 11.85 -12.69
CA SER A 74 20.52 11.79 -11.78
C SER A 74 20.41 10.71 -10.69
N VAL A 75 19.19 10.25 -10.39
CA VAL A 75 18.92 9.20 -9.40
C VAL A 75 18.56 7.86 -10.06
N ASN A 76 18.86 7.68 -11.36
CA ASN A 76 18.46 6.51 -12.15
C ASN A 76 16.95 6.22 -12.11
N GLY A 77 16.13 7.26 -11.93
CA GLY A 77 14.67 7.18 -12.00
C GLY A 77 14.16 7.22 -13.44
N PRO A 78 12.85 7.45 -13.63
CA PRO A 78 12.26 7.53 -14.96
C PRO A 78 12.87 8.66 -15.81
N LEU A 79 13.00 8.39 -17.11
CA LEU A 79 13.64 9.30 -18.07
C LEU A 79 12.84 10.58 -18.34
N SER A 80 11.54 10.59 -18.03
CA SER A 80 10.67 11.75 -18.21
C SER A 80 9.51 11.75 -17.22
N ILE A 81 8.90 12.93 -17.04
CA ILE A 81 7.69 13.07 -16.22
C ILE A 81 6.55 12.22 -16.80
N ALA A 82 6.45 12.14 -18.14
CA ALA A 82 5.45 11.32 -18.82
C ALA A 82 5.64 9.83 -18.54
N ALA A 83 6.90 9.33 -18.51
CA ALA A 83 7.20 7.95 -18.16
C ALA A 83 6.84 7.65 -16.69
N PHE A 84 7.18 8.55 -15.77
CA PHE A 84 6.79 8.44 -14.36
C PHE A 84 5.27 8.40 -14.20
N GLN A 85 4.54 9.29 -14.91
CA GLN A 85 3.08 9.32 -14.87
C GLN A 85 2.46 8.04 -15.45
N ALA A 86 2.98 7.52 -16.56
CA ALA A 86 2.50 6.28 -17.16
C ALA A 86 2.63 5.11 -16.17
N GLN A 87 3.78 5.00 -15.49
CA GLN A 87 4.00 3.96 -14.50
C GLN A 87 3.11 4.12 -13.26
N ALA A 88 2.85 5.35 -12.84
CA ALA A 88 1.89 5.63 -11.76
C ALA A 88 0.48 5.12 -12.11
N VAL A 89 0.05 5.25 -13.36
CA VAL A 89 -1.25 4.71 -13.84
C VAL A 89 -1.27 3.19 -13.81
N VAL A 90 -0.18 2.53 -14.21
CA VAL A 90 -0.05 1.06 -14.15
C VAL A 90 -0.15 0.57 -12.69
N LEU A 91 0.60 1.19 -11.78
CA LEU A 91 0.55 0.87 -10.34
C LEU A 91 -0.84 1.10 -9.73
N GLU A 92 -1.54 2.17 -10.12
CA GLU A 92 -2.91 2.43 -9.67
C GLU A 92 -3.87 1.34 -10.15
N SER A 93 -3.76 0.91 -11.41
CA SER A 93 -4.58 -0.16 -11.97
C SER A 93 -4.33 -1.49 -11.25
N ALA A 94 -3.06 -1.85 -11.02
CA ALA A 94 -2.70 -3.06 -10.26
C ALA A 94 -3.20 -2.98 -8.80
N SER A 95 -3.09 -1.80 -8.17
CA SER A 95 -3.59 -1.55 -6.81
C SER A 95 -5.11 -1.71 -6.74
N ALA A 96 -5.84 -1.21 -7.74
CA ALA A 96 -7.29 -1.37 -7.83
C ALA A 96 -7.71 -2.84 -7.99
N ALA A 97 -7.00 -3.61 -8.81
CA ALA A 97 -7.24 -5.05 -8.96
C ALA A 97 -7.01 -5.81 -7.65
N TRP A 98 -5.91 -5.51 -6.95
CA TRP A 98 -5.64 -6.10 -5.63
C TRP A 98 -6.68 -5.70 -4.58
N ASN A 99 -7.10 -4.42 -4.55
CA ASN A 99 -8.16 -3.95 -3.63
C ASN A 99 -9.49 -4.66 -3.90
N ALA A 100 -9.88 -4.87 -5.17
CA ALA A 100 -11.07 -5.63 -5.49
C ALA A 100 -10.98 -7.08 -4.98
N ARG A 101 -9.80 -7.70 -5.05
CA ARG A 101 -9.56 -9.03 -4.50
C ARG A 101 -9.62 -9.06 -2.97
N LEU A 102 -9.08 -8.02 -2.32
CA LEU A 102 -9.17 -7.85 -0.87
C LEU A 102 -10.62 -7.69 -0.42
N ASP A 103 -11.40 -6.82 -1.08
CA ASP A 103 -12.81 -6.62 -0.79
C ASP A 103 -13.62 -7.90 -0.96
N ALA A 104 -13.35 -8.67 -2.02
CA ALA A 104 -13.98 -9.97 -2.21
C ALA A 104 -13.67 -10.96 -1.08
N MET A 105 -12.43 -10.97 -0.55
CA MET A 105 -12.07 -11.78 0.61
C MET A 105 -12.76 -11.29 1.88
N ILE A 106 -12.79 -9.98 2.14
CA ILE A 106 -13.47 -9.37 3.30
C ILE A 106 -14.96 -9.75 3.30
N ALA A 107 -15.61 -9.76 2.14
CA ALA A 107 -17.00 -10.16 2.00
C ALA A 107 -17.27 -11.63 2.39
N THR A 108 -16.24 -12.49 2.45
CA THR A 108 -16.36 -13.88 2.93
C THR A 108 -16.27 -13.99 4.46
N LEU A 109 -15.88 -12.93 5.16
CA LEU A 109 -15.75 -12.96 6.62
C LEU A 109 -17.15 -12.99 7.28
N THR A 110 -17.28 -13.81 8.30
CA THR A 110 -18.45 -13.86 9.17
C THR A 110 -18.37 -12.76 10.23
N GLY A 111 -19.50 -12.42 10.86
CA GLY A 111 -19.56 -11.42 11.91
C GLY A 111 -18.46 -11.59 12.97
N PRO A 112 -18.32 -12.77 13.63
CA PRO A 112 -17.27 -12.99 14.64
C PRO A 112 -15.82 -12.85 14.15
N GLU A 113 -15.58 -13.01 12.84
CA GLU A 113 -14.25 -12.80 12.23
C GLU A 113 -13.95 -11.33 11.90
N VAL A 114 -14.92 -10.43 12.15
CA VAL A 114 -14.77 -8.98 11.96
C VAL A 114 -14.97 -8.24 13.28
N LEU A 115 -16.09 -8.49 13.95
CA LEU A 115 -16.52 -7.82 15.18
C LEU A 115 -17.39 -8.78 16.01
N GLY A 116 -16.99 -9.01 17.26
CA GLY A 116 -17.68 -9.91 18.17
C GLY A 116 -18.00 -9.28 19.52
N LEU A 117 -18.99 -9.85 20.21
CA LEU A 117 -19.20 -9.63 21.64
C LEU A 117 -18.28 -10.57 22.42
N VAL A 118 -17.38 -9.99 23.19
CA VAL A 118 -16.45 -10.72 24.06
C VAL A 118 -16.75 -10.39 25.52
N ILE A 119 -16.41 -11.32 26.42
CA ILE A 119 -16.55 -11.12 27.86
C ILE A 119 -15.20 -10.62 28.39
N HIS A 120 -15.23 -9.50 29.08
CA HIS A 120 -14.09 -8.96 29.82
C HIS A 120 -14.33 -9.11 31.32
N ASP A 121 -13.27 -9.44 32.05
CA ASP A 121 -13.27 -9.37 33.51
C ASP A 121 -12.78 -7.98 33.94
N HIS A 122 -13.61 -7.27 34.69
CA HIS A 122 -13.23 -6.04 35.37
C HIS A 122 -13.46 -6.23 36.87
N GLU A 123 -12.38 -6.40 37.62
CA GLU A 123 -12.41 -6.56 39.09
C GLU A 123 -13.30 -7.72 39.57
N GLY A 124 -13.30 -8.84 38.83
CA GLY A 124 -14.13 -10.02 39.12
C GLY A 124 -15.57 -9.93 38.61
N ILE A 125 -15.92 -8.86 37.88
CA ILE A 125 -17.22 -8.69 37.23
C ILE A 125 -17.08 -8.95 35.74
N GLN A 126 -17.85 -9.91 35.22
CA GLN A 126 -17.93 -10.20 33.80
C GLN A 126 -18.83 -9.17 33.09
N THR A 127 -18.25 -8.36 32.21
CA THR A 127 -18.97 -7.41 31.36
C THR A 127 -18.82 -7.80 29.89
N LYS A 128 -19.84 -7.47 29.08
CA LYS A 128 -19.79 -7.71 27.62
C LYS A 128 -19.27 -6.45 26.92
N GLY A 129 -18.26 -6.63 26.05
CA GLY A 129 -17.70 -5.58 25.22
C GLY A 129 -17.69 -5.98 23.74
N LEU A 130 -17.60 -4.99 22.86
CA LEU A 130 -17.34 -5.22 21.43
C LEU A 130 -15.82 -5.26 21.21
N ALA A 131 -15.34 -6.27 20.48
CA ALA A 131 -13.96 -6.37 20.07
C ALA A 131 -13.84 -6.66 18.57
N TYR A 132 -12.99 -5.90 17.89
CA TYR A 132 -12.61 -6.16 16.51
C TYR A 132 -11.66 -7.35 16.45
N ALA A 133 -11.82 -8.18 15.41
CA ALA A 133 -10.87 -9.24 15.15
C ALA A 133 -9.49 -8.65 14.85
N THR A 134 -8.44 -9.25 15.43
CA THR A 134 -7.05 -8.82 15.22
C THR A 134 -6.38 -9.56 14.07
N ALA A 135 -6.98 -10.66 13.61
CA ALA A 135 -6.47 -11.48 12.52
C ALA A 135 -7.61 -12.14 11.74
N ILE A 136 -7.31 -12.48 10.48
CA ILE A 136 -8.16 -13.24 9.57
C ILE A 136 -7.67 -14.69 9.56
N PRO A 137 -8.57 -15.69 9.68
CA PRO A 137 -8.18 -17.09 9.67
C PRO A 137 -7.37 -17.50 8.44
N ALA A 138 -6.37 -18.34 8.64
CA ALA A 138 -5.43 -18.79 7.61
C ALA A 138 -6.13 -19.31 6.34
N ALA A 139 -7.22 -20.06 6.49
CA ALA A 139 -7.98 -20.61 5.37
C ALA A 139 -8.59 -19.53 4.45
N LYS A 140 -8.99 -18.38 5.01
CA LYS A 140 -9.54 -17.25 4.25
C LYS A 140 -8.45 -16.31 3.75
N ALA A 141 -7.32 -16.25 4.44
CA ALA A 141 -6.16 -15.48 4.02
C ALA A 141 -5.40 -16.15 2.85
N ALA A 142 -5.33 -17.48 2.80
CA ALA A 142 -4.54 -18.20 1.80
C ALA A 142 -4.88 -17.83 0.34
N PRO A 143 -6.15 -17.72 -0.09
CA PRO A 143 -6.52 -17.28 -1.43
C PRO A 143 -6.13 -15.83 -1.77
N LEU A 144 -5.91 -14.98 -0.76
CA LEU A 144 -5.42 -13.62 -0.95
C LEU A 144 -3.89 -13.61 -1.13
N ARG A 145 -3.17 -14.47 -0.39
CA ARG A 145 -1.70 -14.56 -0.48
C ARG A 145 -1.22 -15.12 -1.82
N SER A 146 -1.98 -16.02 -2.42
CA SER A 146 -1.65 -16.68 -3.69
C SER A 146 -2.34 -16.07 -4.91
N CYS A 147 -3.05 -14.95 -4.77
CA CYS A 147 -3.76 -14.38 -5.91
C CYS A 147 -2.81 -13.72 -6.91
N ALA A 148 -3.19 -13.77 -8.20
CA ALA A 148 -2.39 -13.20 -9.27
C ALA A 148 -2.29 -11.67 -9.14
N GLU A 149 -3.31 -11.00 -8.59
CA GLU A 149 -3.34 -9.55 -8.42
C GLU A 149 -2.30 -9.06 -7.40
N LEU A 150 -2.07 -9.82 -6.31
CA LEU A 150 -1.02 -9.50 -5.35
C LEU A 150 0.37 -9.66 -5.98
N ALA A 151 0.59 -10.76 -6.71
CA ALA A 151 1.86 -11.01 -7.40
C ALA A 151 2.13 -9.95 -8.48
N ALA A 152 1.12 -9.58 -9.26
CA ALA A 152 1.21 -8.52 -10.26
C ALA A 152 1.53 -7.17 -9.62
N LEU A 153 0.83 -6.79 -8.55
CA LEU A 153 1.10 -5.53 -7.86
C LEU A 153 2.53 -5.47 -7.30
N ILE A 154 3.02 -6.54 -6.69
CA ILE A 154 4.42 -6.61 -6.22
C ILE A 154 5.39 -6.47 -7.40
N THR A 155 5.11 -7.12 -8.53
CA THR A 155 5.95 -7.03 -9.73
C THR A 155 6.02 -5.59 -10.25
N GLU A 156 4.90 -4.86 -10.27
CA GLU A 156 4.88 -3.45 -10.69
C GLU A 156 5.66 -2.53 -9.73
N PHE A 157 5.65 -2.84 -8.44
CA PHE A 157 6.49 -2.15 -7.45
C PHE A 157 7.98 -2.45 -7.69
N GLU A 158 8.33 -3.70 -7.97
CA GLU A 158 9.72 -4.12 -8.25
C GLU A 158 10.23 -3.51 -9.57
N ALA A 159 9.36 -3.36 -10.57
CA ALA A 159 9.68 -2.71 -11.84
C ALA A 159 10.11 -1.23 -11.68
N VAL A 160 9.70 -0.58 -10.58
CA VAL A 160 10.11 0.79 -10.23
C VAL A 160 11.21 0.86 -9.17
N GLY A 161 11.82 -0.28 -8.84
CA GLY A 161 12.98 -0.36 -7.94
C GLY A 161 12.64 -0.51 -6.45
N ALA A 162 11.45 -1.00 -6.10
CA ALA A 162 11.04 -1.28 -4.72
C ALA A 162 11.41 -2.69 -4.22
#